data_AF-A0A377GBT1-F1
#
_entry.id   AF-A0A377GBT1-F1
#
_cell.length_a   1.000
_cell.length_b   1.000
_cell.length_c   1.000
_cell.angle_alpha   90.00
_cell.angle_beta   90.00
_cell.angle_gamma   90.00
#
_symmetry.space_group_name_H-M   'P 1'
#
loop_
_entity.id
_entity.type
_entity.pdbx_description
1 polymer ?
#
loop_
_entity_poly.entity_id
_entity_poly.type
_entity_poly.pdbx_seq_one_letter_code
_entity_poly.pdbx_strand_id
1 'polypeptide(L)'
;MKKIYAIVSPAYTKSSDDFTVTSYLISSYHALAFEQVCGYSLGHDVVFLETLEDAKKILEDGIKGNKLEAKTAVQKAIIELEADDEGKMTGFGKMYTLNFDKRFEPAEAPFFKAVRIPKWSEGPIAKKDISAGALDEMHMQYELSKKINVEQHAAV
;
A
#
# COMPACT_ATOMS: atom_id res chain seq x y z
N MET A 1 -15.31 -10.02 14.38
CA MET A 1 -14.81 -9.16 13.27
C MET A 1 -13.31 -9.18 13.24
N LYS A 2 -12.77 -9.78 12.19
CA LYS A 2 -11.34 -9.91 11.90
C LYS A 2 -10.89 -8.72 11.04
N LYS A 3 -9.59 -8.44 11.05
CA LYS A 3 -8.98 -7.43 10.19
C LYS A 3 -8.03 -8.12 9.23
N ILE A 4 -8.04 -7.67 7.99
CA ILE A 4 -7.09 -8.06 6.95
C ILE A 4 -6.46 -6.78 6.43
N TYR A 5 -5.16 -6.80 6.17
CA TYR A 5 -4.42 -5.65 5.66
C TYR A 5 -3.97 -5.94 4.24
N ALA A 6 -4.41 -5.11 3.30
CA ALA A 6 -4.06 -5.22 1.90
C ALA A 6 -3.05 -4.13 1.52
N ILE A 7 -1.86 -4.53 1.08
CA ILE A 7 -0.92 -3.61 0.45
C ILE A 7 -1.34 -3.43 -1.00
N VAL A 8 -1.73 -2.21 -1.33
CA VAL A 8 -2.21 -1.81 -2.65
C VAL A 8 -1.19 -0.92 -3.34
N SER A 9 -1.05 -1.08 -4.64
CA SER A 9 -0.22 -0.22 -5.49
C SER A 9 -1.12 0.63 -6.40
N PRO A 10 -0.72 1.87 -6.74
CA PRO A 10 -1.47 2.68 -7.69
C PRO A 10 -1.36 2.07 -9.09
N ALA A 11 -2.38 2.27 -9.92
CA ALA A 11 -2.42 1.71 -11.27
C ALA A 11 -1.36 2.36 -12.18
N TYR A 12 -0.98 3.60 -11.89
CA TYR A 12 0.10 4.31 -12.58
C TYR A 12 1.22 4.69 -11.61
N THR A 13 2.42 4.17 -11.87
CA THR A 13 3.63 4.63 -11.20
C THR A 13 4.00 6.01 -11.75
N LYS A 14 4.17 7.03 -10.89
CA LYS A 14 4.66 8.34 -11.32
C LYS A 14 6.09 8.19 -11.83
N SER A 15 6.23 8.08 -13.15
CA SER A 15 7.49 7.87 -13.86
C SER A 15 7.98 9.14 -14.55
N SER A 16 7.97 10.29 -13.87
CA SER A 16 8.78 11.43 -14.31
C SER A 16 9.15 12.35 -13.14
N ASP A 17 10.41 12.81 -13.14
CA ASP A 17 10.91 13.88 -12.24
C ASP A 17 10.49 15.29 -12.76
N ASP A 18 9.63 15.37 -13.78
CA ASP A 18 9.11 16.64 -14.33
C ASP A 18 7.65 16.45 -14.76
N PHE A 19 6.73 17.09 -14.03
CA PHE A 19 5.40 17.44 -14.54
C PHE A 19 4.91 18.70 -13.82
N THR A 20 5.28 19.86 -14.38
CA THR A 20 4.59 21.13 -14.14
C THR A 20 3.24 21.08 -14.85
N VAL A 21 2.25 20.44 -14.23
CA VAL A 21 0.85 20.67 -14.59
C VAL A 21 0.11 21.01 -13.32
N THR A 22 -0.26 22.29 -13.27
CA THR A 22 -1.43 22.88 -12.61
C THR A 22 -2.39 21.88 -11.98
N SER A 23 -1.97 21.29 -10.86
CA SER A 23 -2.80 20.53 -9.93
C SER A 23 -2.94 21.36 -8.65
N TYR A 24 -3.37 22.60 -8.83
CA TYR A 24 -3.97 23.35 -7.74
C TYR A 24 -5.14 22.51 -7.21
N LEU A 25 -5.07 22.16 -5.92
CA LEU A 25 -6.20 21.74 -5.09
C LEU A 25 -6.78 20.33 -5.31
N ILE A 26 -5.99 19.37 -5.80
CA ILE A 26 -6.30 17.95 -5.58
C ILE A 26 -5.59 17.58 -4.28
N SER A 27 -6.32 17.59 -3.15
CA SER A 27 -5.76 17.13 -1.87
C SER A 27 -5.10 15.77 -2.08
N SER A 28 -4.05 15.43 -1.33
CA SER A 28 -3.39 14.12 -1.45
C SER A 28 -4.40 12.95 -1.38
N TYR A 29 -5.56 13.16 -0.75
CA TYR A 29 -6.69 12.24 -0.71
C TYR A 29 -7.44 12.05 -2.05
N HIS A 30 -7.42 13.02 -2.96
CA HIS A 30 -8.15 12.95 -4.24
C HIS A 30 -7.35 12.31 -5.38
N ALA A 31 -6.01 12.34 -5.33
CA ALA A 31 -5.19 11.49 -6.21
C ALA A 31 -5.30 9.98 -5.83
N LEU A 32 -5.94 9.71 -4.69
CA LEU A 32 -6.07 8.43 -3.99
C LEU A 32 -7.46 7.79 -4.16
N ALA A 33 -8.45 8.52 -4.66
CA ALA A 33 -9.89 8.22 -4.52
C ALA A 33 -10.49 7.30 -5.60
N PHE A 34 -9.69 6.60 -6.41
CA PHE A 34 -10.24 5.66 -7.41
C PHE A 34 -9.36 4.42 -7.59
N GLU A 35 -8.05 4.61 -7.70
CA GLU A 35 -7.13 3.52 -8.08
C GLU A 35 -6.56 2.75 -6.89
N GLN A 36 -6.40 3.41 -5.73
CA GLN A 36 -5.73 2.80 -4.58
C GLN A 36 -6.66 1.96 -3.70
N VAL A 37 -7.96 2.26 -3.61
CA VAL A 37 -8.85 1.44 -2.77
C VAL A 37 -9.28 0.15 -3.48
N CYS A 38 -9.28 0.11 -4.81
CA CYS A 38 -10.02 -0.93 -5.54
C CYS A 38 -9.35 -1.47 -6.80
N GLY A 39 -8.14 -1.00 -7.17
CA GLY A 39 -7.41 -1.57 -8.31
C GLY A 39 -8.31 -1.80 -9.52
N TYR A 40 -8.79 -0.73 -10.17
CA TYR A 40 -9.27 -0.92 -11.54
C TYR A 40 -8.07 -1.36 -12.39
N SER A 41 -7.92 -2.69 -12.48
CA SER A 41 -7.44 -3.43 -13.64
C SER A 41 -6.19 -2.90 -14.33
N LEU A 42 -5.01 -3.09 -13.71
CA LEU A 42 -3.72 -3.07 -14.45
C LEU A 42 -2.70 -4.11 -13.92
N GLY A 43 -3.15 -5.27 -13.39
CA GLY A 43 -2.25 -6.43 -13.17
C GLY A 43 -1.18 -6.25 -12.09
N HIS A 44 -1.48 -5.52 -11.01
CA HIS A 44 -0.57 -5.38 -9.87
C HIS A 44 -1.03 -6.25 -8.69
N ASP A 45 -0.12 -7.07 -8.16
CA ASP A 45 -0.38 -7.97 -7.04
C ASP A 45 -0.73 -7.21 -5.76
N VAL A 46 -1.93 -7.44 -5.23
CA VAL A 46 -2.32 -7.02 -3.88
C VAL A 46 -1.77 -8.06 -2.90
N VAL A 47 -1.03 -7.58 -1.89
CA VAL A 47 -0.47 -8.46 -0.86
C VAL A 47 -1.35 -8.38 0.38
N PHE A 48 -1.94 -9.50 0.79
CA PHE A 48 -2.80 -9.59 1.96
C PHE A 48 -2.04 -10.13 3.17
N LEU A 49 -2.23 -9.50 4.33
CA LEU A 49 -1.59 -9.83 5.59
C LEU A 49 -2.62 -9.82 6.74
N GLU A 50 -2.35 -10.59 7.78
CA GLU A 50 -3.22 -10.65 8.97
C GLU A 50 -2.89 -9.56 10.00
N THR A 51 -1.67 -9.01 9.97
CA THR A 51 -1.21 -7.98 10.91
C THR A 51 -0.81 -6.69 10.19
N LEU A 52 -1.04 -5.56 10.85
CA LEU A 52 -0.63 -4.26 10.34
C LEU A 52 0.90 -4.13 10.39
N GLU A 53 1.51 -4.73 11.41
CA GLU A 53 2.94 -4.70 11.67
C GLU A 53 3.73 -5.36 10.52
N ASP A 54 3.28 -6.52 10.05
CA ASP A 54 3.90 -7.19 8.91
C ASP A 54 3.73 -6.37 7.63
N ALA A 55 2.54 -5.79 7.42
CA ALA A 55 2.27 -4.94 6.27
C ALA A 55 3.17 -3.69 6.27
N LYS A 56 3.33 -3.05 7.43
CA LYS A 56 4.22 -1.90 7.61
C LYS A 56 5.67 -2.31 7.36
N LYS A 57 6.11 -3.43 7.93
CA LYS A 57 7.48 -3.92 7.78
C LYS A 57 7.88 -4.11 6.32
N ILE A 58 7.02 -4.71 5.50
CA ILE A 58 7.26 -4.86 4.05
C ILE A 58 7.56 -3.52 3.38
N LEU A 59 6.77 -2.48 3.67
CA LEU A 59 6.95 -1.17 3.08
C LEU A 59 8.16 -0.42 3.67
N GLU A 60 8.41 -0.55 4.97
CA GLU A 60 9.59 0.04 5.63
C GLU A 60 10.91 -0.54 5.13
N ASP A 61 10.96 -1.84 4.85
CA ASP A 61 12.12 -2.49 4.26
C ASP A 61 12.38 -1.91 2.85
N GLY A 62 11.32 -1.65 2.08
CA GLY A 62 11.42 -0.92 0.82
C GLY A 62 11.96 0.51 0.96
N ILE A 63 11.58 1.25 2.02
CA ILE A 63 12.13 2.58 2.32
C ILE A 63 13.63 2.52 2.64
N LYS A 64 14.04 1.53 3.43
CA LYS A 64 15.44 1.35 3.86
C LYS A 64 16.34 0.80 2.75
N GLY A 65 15.74 0.27 1.67
CA GLY A 65 16.43 -0.18 0.47
C GLY A 65 17.02 0.95 -0.39
N ASN A 66 17.14 0.68 -1.69
CA ASN A 66 17.68 1.62 -2.66
C ASN A 66 16.69 2.76 -2.99
N LYS A 67 17.12 3.75 -3.78
CA LYS A 67 16.28 4.93 -4.12
C LYS A 67 15.00 4.54 -4.86
N LEU A 68 15.06 3.54 -5.74
CA LEU A 68 13.92 3.07 -6.52
C LEU A 68 12.93 2.35 -5.61
N GLU A 69 13.41 1.43 -4.77
CA GLU A 69 12.58 0.72 -3.79
C GLU A 69 11.86 1.69 -2.85
N ALA A 70 12.55 2.72 -2.37
CA ALA A 70 11.93 3.75 -1.54
C ALA A 70 10.86 4.56 -2.30
N LYS A 71 11.11 4.92 -3.57
CA LYS A 71 10.14 5.60 -4.44
C LYS A 71 8.91 4.71 -4.69
N THR A 72 9.09 3.41 -4.87
CA THR A 72 8.00 2.45 -5.07
C THR A 72 7.21 2.23 -3.78
N ALA A 73 7.88 2.14 -2.62
CA ALA A 73 7.24 1.91 -1.34
C ALA A 73 6.30 3.07 -0.92
N VAL A 74 6.69 4.33 -1.16
CA VAL A 74 5.82 5.50 -0.85
C VAL A 74 4.60 5.64 -1.77
N GLN A 75 4.61 4.95 -2.91
CA GLN A 75 3.46 4.95 -3.82
C GLN A 75 2.37 3.98 -3.33
N LYS A 76 2.75 2.97 -2.54
CA LYS A 76 1.83 1.97 -1.99
C LYS A 76 1.08 2.51 -0.77
N ALA A 77 -0.07 1.90 -0.50
CA ALA A 77 -0.84 2.12 0.73
C ALA A 77 -1.18 0.78 1.37
N ILE A 78 -1.52 0.80 2.65
CA ILE A 78 -2.12 -0.34 3.36
C ILE A 78 -3.58 0.00 3.58
N ILE A 79 -4.47 -0.88 3.15
CA ILE A 79 -5.91 -0.79 3.36
C ILE A 79 -6.30 -1.78 4.44
N GLU A 80 -6.92 -1.29 5.51
CA GLU A 80 -7.56 -2.13 6.51
C GLU A 80 -8.93 -2.56 6.01
N LEU A 81 -9.12 -3.87 5.91
CA LEU A 81 -10.35 -4.51 5.49
C LEU A 81 -10.98 -5.17 6.72
N GLU A 82 -12.26 -4.93 6.89
CA GLU A 82 -13.07 -5.55 7.92
C GLU A 82 -13.63 -6.87 7.38
N ALA A 83 -13.43 -7.97 8.09
CA ALA A 83 -13.98 -9.26 7.74
C ALA A 83 -14.83 -9.84 8.87
N ASP A 84 -15.85 -10.61 8.50
CA ASP A 84 -16.60 -11.42 9.46
C ASP A 84 -15.77 -12.64 9.92
N ASP A 85 -16.35 -13.45 10.79
CA ASP A 85 -15.65 -14.58 11.38
C ASP A 85 -15.42 -15.72 10.35
N GLU A 86 -16.20 -15.75 9.27
CA GLU A 86 -16.08 -16.63 8.10
C GLU A 86 -15.02 -16.14 7.08
N GLY A 87 -14.48 -14.93 7.28
CA GLY A 87 -13.45 -14.35 6.43
C GLY A 87 -14.00 -13.60 5.21
N LYS A 88 -15.31 -13.36 5.15
CA LYS A 88 -15.92 -12.53 4.11
C LYS A 88 -15.69 -11.06 4.45
N MET A 89 -15.26 -10.29 3.45
CA MET A 89 -15.06 -8.85 3.61
C MET A 89 -16.40 -8.13 3.75
N THR A 90 -16.49 -7.29 4.77
CA THR A 90 -17.71 -6.58 5.18
C THR A 90 -17.56 -5.07 5.07
N GLY A 91 -16.33 -4.55 5.01
CA GLY A 91 -16.09 -3.13 4.90
C GLY A 91 -14.62 -2.73 4.77
N PHE A 92 -14.43 -1.42 4.62
CA PHE A 92 -13.13 -0.75 4.63
C PHE A 92 -13.02 0.06 5.93
N GLY A 93 -11.90 -0.08 6.63
CA GLY A 93 -11.58 0.67 7.84
C GLY A 93 -10.71 1.89 7.52
N LYS A 94 -9.44 1.79 7.90
CA LYS A 94 -8.42 2.83 7.72
C LYS A 94 -7.54 2.58 6.51
N MET A 95 -6.96 3.67 6.03
CA MET A 95 -5.84 3.64 5.09
C MET A 95 -4.59 4.14 5.78
N TYR A 96 -3.48 3.45 5.56
CA TYR A 96 -2.15 3.85 6.01
C TYR A 96 -1.28 4.15 4.79
N THR A 97 -0.70 5.34 4.78
CA THR A 97 0.21 5.79 3.73
C THR A 97 1.59 6.05 4.31
N LEU A 98 2.60 5.86 3.47
CA LEU A 98 3.99 5.92 3.87
C LEU A 98 4.72 7.05 3.15
N ASN A 99 5.48 7.83 3.91
CA ASN A 99 6.50 8.72 3.39
C ASN A 99 7.84 8.43 4.13
N PHE A 100 8.89 9.19 3.86
CA PHE A 100 10.12 9.09 4.62
C PHE A 100 10.80 10.44 4.79
N ASP A 101 11.43 10.61 5.94
CA ASP A 101 12.38 11.70 6.16
C ASP A 101 13.78 11.23 5.75
N LYS A 102 14.54 12.08 5.08
CA LYS A 102 15.95 11.83 4.77
C LYS A 102 16.80 12.41 5.89
N ARG A 103 17.57 11.57 6.59
CA ARG A 103 18.59 12.00 7.56
C ARG A 103 19.97 11.60 7.09
N PHE A 104 20.99 12.21 7.66
CA PHE A 104 22.38 11.89 7.38
C PHE A 104 23.01 11.40 8.68
N GLU A 105 23.57 10.20 8.64
CA GLU A 105 24.29 9.60 9.75
C GLU A 105 25.79 9.56 9.41
N PRO A 106 26.68 9.69 10.42
CA PRO A 106 28.11 9.55 10.20
C PRO A 106 28.46 8.19 9.60
N ALA A 107 29.32 8.18 8.57
CA ALA A 107 29.95 6.97 8.04
C ALA A 107 31.47 7.03 8.26
N GLU A 108 32.23 6.08 7.71
CA GLU A 108 33.70 6.16 7.76
C GLU A 108 34.18 7.51 7.22
N ALA A 109 35.09 8.16 7.96
CA ALA A 109 35.51 9.52 7.68
C ALA A 109 36.11 9.64 6.26
N PRO A 110 35.77 10.66 5.45
CA PRO A 110 34.96 11.86 5.73
C PRO A 110 33.49 11.79 5.25
N PHE A 111 32.87 10.60 5.21
CA PHE A 111 31.58 10.43 4.53
C PHE A 111 30.37 10.47 5.48
N PHE A 112 29.23 10.90 4.94
CA PHE A 112 27.92 10.80 5.58
C PHE A 112 27.04 9.87 4.75
N LYS A 113 26.32 8.96 5.41
CA LYS A 113 25.36 8.09 4.75
C LYS A 113 23.97 8.69 4.88
N ALA A 114 23.29 8.87 3.74
CA ALA A 114 21.87 9.20 3.75
C ALA A 114 21.07 7.97 4.19
N VAL A 115 20.29 8.13 5.26
CA VAL A 115 19.33 7.13 5.73
C VAL A 115 17.91 7.67 5.51
N ARG A 116 16.98 6.77 5.19
CA ARG A 116 15.56 7.09 5.04
C ARG A 116 14.84 6.54 6.25
N ILE A 117 14.12 7.41 6.94
CA ILE A 117 13.34 7.05 8.13
C ILE A 117 11.87 7.00 7.74
N PRO A 118 11.23 5.82 7.78
CA PRO A 118 9.79 5.69 7.49
C PRO A 118 8.94 6.63 8.34
N LYS A 119 7.92 7.22 7.73
CA LYS A 119 6.95 8.10 8.37
C LYS A 119 5.54 7.75 7.92
N TRP A 120 4.76 7.24 8.85
CA TRP A 120 3.38 6.81 8.59
C TRP A 120 2.38 7.94 8.76
N SER A 121 1.35 7.91 7.93
CA SER A 121 0.12 8.69 8.09
C SER A 121 -1.07 7.73 7.99
N GLU A 122 -2.06 7.91 8.86
CA GLU A 122 -3.29 7.12 8.84
C GLU A 122 -4.51 8.03 8.71
N GLY A 123 -5.55 7.53 8.05
CA GLY A 123 -6.81 8.23 7.92
C GLY A 123 -7.98 7.28 7.65
N PRO A 124 -9.21 7.69 7.99
CA PRO A 124 -10.40 6.92 7.62
C PRO A 124 -10.58 6.92 6.10
N ILE A 125 -11.12 5.83 5.56
CA ILE A 125 -11.56 5.79 4.16
C ILE A 125 -12.99 6.32 4.12
N ALA A 126 -13.23 7.45 3.44
CA ALA A 126 -14.58 7.97 3.33
C ALA A 126 -15.38 7.17 2.31
N LYS A 127 -16.68 6.96 2.56
CA LYS A 127 -17.56 6.20 1.64
C LYS A 127 -17.55 6.73 0.20
N LYS A 128 -17.36 8.03 0.02
CA LYS A 128 -17.26 8.69 -1.30
C LYS A 128 -15.99 8.31 -2.08
N ASP A 129 -14.97 7.82 -1.39
CA ASP A 129 -13.67 7.42 -1.96
C ASP A 129 -13.66 5.91 -2.30
N ILE A 130 -14.77 5.20 -2.03
CA ILE A 130 -14.96 3.77 -2.31
C ILE A 130 -15.84 3.65 -3.56
N SER A 131 -15.32 2.99 -4.60
CA SER A 131 -16.09 2.74 -5.82
C SER A 131 -17.13 1.63 -5.61
N ALA A 132 -18.17 1.61 -6.44
CA ALA A 132 -19.08 0.47 -6.47
C ALA A 132 -18.32 -0.79 -6.94
N GLY A 133 -18.44 -1.89 -6.20
CA GLY A 133 -17.72 -3.15 -6.50
C GLY A 133 -16.33 -3.29 -5.87
N ALA A 134 -15.83 -2.23 -5.22
CA ALA A 134 -14.57 -2.19 -4.49
C ALA A 134 -14.32 -3.39 -3.56
N LEU A 135 -15.30 -3.66 -2.71
CA LEU A 135 -15.23 -4.67 -1.67
C LEU A 135 -15.29 -6.08 -2.28
N ASP A 136 -16.07 -6.25 -3.34
CA ASP A 136 -16.21 -7.52 -4.06
C ASP A 136 -14.91 -7.88 -4.79
N GLU A 137 -14.25 -6.90 -5.41
CA GLU A 137 -12.95 -7.08 -6.06
C GLU A 137 -11.85 -7.45 -5.05
N MET A 138 -11.77 -6.73 -3.93
CA MET A 138 -10.83 -7.05 -2.85
C MET A 138 -11.07 -8.46 -2.30
N HIS A 139 -12.34 -8.85 -2.15
CA HIS A 139 -12.68 -10.18 -1.69
C HIS A 139 -12.25 -11.24 -2.70
N MET A 140 -12.47 -11.02 -4.00
CA MET A 140 -12.04 -11.91 -5.07
C MET A 140 -10.52 -12.12 -5.08
N GLN A 141 -9.74 -11.03 -5.00
CA GLN A 141 -8.28 -11.11 -4.98
C GLN A 141 -7.74 -11.82 -3.74
N TYR A 142 -8.37 -11.61 -2.58
CA TYR A 142 -8.01 -12.32 -1.36
C TYR A 142 -8.26 -13.84 -1.48
N GLU A 143 -9.42 -14.25 -2.01
CA GLU A 143 -9.71 -15.67 -2.27
C GLU A 143 -8.71 -16.28 -3.26
N LEU A 144 -8.32 -15.54 -4.32
CA LEU A 144 -7.30 -15.99 -5.26
C LEU A 144 -5.93 -16.16 -4.59
N SER A 145 -5.50 -15.21 -3.75
CA SER A 145 -4.21 -15.31 -3.05
C SER A 145 -4.14 -16.53 -2.12
N LYS A 146 -5.25 -16.92 -1.49
CA LYS A 146 -5.32 -18.12 -0.66
C LYS A 146 -5.14 -19.39 -1.49
N LYS A 147 -5.75 -19.45 -2.68
CA LYS A 147 -5.63 -20.62 -3.58
C LYS A 147 -4.20 -20.82 -4.09
N ILE A 148 -3.53 -19.73 -4.46
CA ILE A 148 -2.13 -19.77 -4.92
C ILE A 148 -1.21 -20.33 -3.82
N ASN A 149 -1.41 -19.92 -2.57
CA ASN A 149 -0.64 -20.44 -1.44
C ASN A 149 -0.90 -21.95 -1.19
N VAL A 150 -2.13 -22.42 -1.40
CA VAL A 150 -2.47 -23.85 -1.24
C VAL A 150 -1.82 -24.71 -2.33
N GLU A 151 -1.79 -24.25 -3.58
CA GLU A 151 -1.16 -24.99 -4.69
C GLU A 151 0.37 -25.09 -4.53
N GLN A 152 1.02 -24.06 -3.99
CA GLN A 152 2.46 -24.11 -3.70
C GLN A 152 2.82 -25.08 -2.56
N HIS A 153 1.93 -25.27 -1.58
CA HIS A 153 2.13 -26.23 -0.49
C HIS A 153 1.73 -27.68 -0.86
N ALA A 154 0.86 -27.87 -1.86
CA ALA A 154 0.47 -29.20 -2.34
C ALA A 154 1.46 -29.81 -3.36
N ALA A 155 2.39 -29.01 -3.88
CA ALA A 155 3.39 -29.42 -4.86
C ALA A 155 4.75 -29.85 -4.23
N VAL A 156 4.80 -30.08 -2.91
CA VAL A 156 6.00 -30.51 -2.16
C VAL A 156 5.87 -31.96 -1.72
#